data_AF-C5DJB7-F1
#
_entry.id   AF-C5DJB7-F1
#
_cell.length_a   1.000
_cell.length_b   1.000
_cell.length_c   1.000
_cell.angle_alpha   90.00
_cell.angle_beta   90.00
_cell.angle_gamma   90.00
#
_symmetry.space_group_name_H-M   'P 1'
#
loop_
_entity.id
_entity.type
_entity.pdbx_description
1 polymer ?
#
loop_
_entity_poly.entity_id
_entity_poly.type
_entity_poly.pdbx_seq_one_letter_code
_entity_poly.pdbx_strand_id
1 'polypeptide(L)'
;MSFKGLTKAVTRAPQNFRQKFNMGQQTEDAVYEDAERRFKELETETKKLSDESKRYFSAVNGMLNHQIGFAKAMEEIFKPISGKISDPNASIPEDNPEGIEASEQYRTLVAELQATLKPDLSLIEEKIVKPSQELLKVIDYIRKMATKRNHKKLDLDRHLNTYSKYENKKEPTPKDEEKLYKAQAQMEVAQQEYDYYNDMLKTELPLLFQLEAEFVKPLFVSFYYMQLNIFYSLYNRMQDMKIPYFDLDTDIMEAFVAKRGNIEEQTDSLTITRFRVGYGKAKLEMTKKRYGVQSPTSPGSPVSAQSPVFASTPTTPSFAQPQQQQQQYAPPPYGQPQVAGAQQQYQYPAEKASYTPQPASAYTAYTPPTTAPASAPETVTALYDYQAQAEGDLTFPAGAIIEVVERTNDTNGWWTGRYNGYQGVFPGNYVQLNK
;
A
#
# COMPACT_ATOMS: atom_id res chain seq x y z
N MET A 1 17.56 15.91 32.56
CA MET A 1 18.50 14.88 33.07
C MET A 1 19.09 15.38 34.38
N SER A 2 19.11 14.57 35.45
CA SER A 2 19.77 14.94 36.72
C SER A 2 21.26 14.62 36.68
N PHE A 3 22.08 15.40 37.39
CA PHE A 3 23.54 15.19 37.53
C PHE A 3 23.88 13.75 37.98
N LYS A 4 23.08 13.17 38.90
CA LYS A 4 23.19 11.78 39.36
C LYS A 4 22.86 10.73 38.28
N GLY A 5 22.07 11.09 37.27
CA GLY A 5 21.79 10.21 36.13
C GLY A 5 22.97 10.18 35.15
N LEU A 6 23.61 11.33 34.94
CA LEU A 6 24.75 11.46 34.03
C LEU A 6 26.00 10.73 34.58
N THR A 7 26.26 10.80 35.89
CA THR A 7 27.32 10.00 36.51
C THR A 7 27.05 8.50 36.44
N LYS A 8 25.81 8.05 36.64
CA LYS A 8 25.44 6.63 36.47
C LYS A 8 25.58 6.15 35.02
N ALA A 9 25.27 6.98 34.03
CA ALA A 9 25.46 6.67 32.62
C ALA A 9 26.95 6.45 32.29
N VAL A 10 27.85 7.34 32.74
CA VAL A 10 29.30 7.21 32.55
C VAL A 10 29.83 5.92 33.21
N THR A 11 29.36 5.55 34.41
CA THR A 11 29.82 4.31 35.08
C THR A 11 29.33 3.01 34.42
N ARG A 12 28.27 3.06 33.59
CA ARG A 12 27.74 1.89 32.85
C ARG A 12 28.33 1.75 31.45
N ALA A 13 28.85 2.82 30.86
CA ALA A 13 29.41 2.80 29.50
C ALA A 13 30.47 1.71 29.25
N PRO A 14 31.40 1.40 30.18
CA PRO A 14 32.35 0.28 30.00
C PRO A 14 31.67 -1.10 29.95
N GLN A 15 30.57 -1.29 30.69
CA GLN A 15 29.83 -2.56 30.70
C GLN A 15 28.98 -2.70 29.43
N ASN A 16 28.35 -1.62 28.96
CA ASN A 16 27.68 -1.59 27.65
C ASN A 16 28.61 -1.99 26.49
N PHE A 17 29.89 -1.58 26.55
CA PHE A 17 30.89 -2.02 25.57
C PHE A 17 31.15 -3.52 25.70
N ARG A 18 31.46 -4.00 26.91
CA ARG A 18 31.71 -5.44 27.18
C ARG A 18 30.57 -6.35 26.74
N GLN A 19 29.33 -5.94 27.01
CA GLN A 19 28.14 -6.70 26.64
C GLN A 19 28.05 -6.91 25.11
N LYS A 20 28.32 -5.86 24.33
CA LYS A 20 28.35 -5.92 22.85
C LYS A 20 29.46 -6.81 22.26
N PHE A 21 30.52 -7.08 23.01
CA PHE A 21 31.64 -7.92 22.59
C PHE A 21 31.66 -9.29 23.28
N ASN A 22 30.56 -9.68 23.95
CA ASN A 22 30.46 -10.93 24.71
C ASN A 22 31.60 -11.15 25.72
N MET A 23 32.04 -10.07 26.38
CA MET A 23 33.16 -10.09 27.32
C MET A 23 32.70 -10.08 28.79
N GLY A 24 33.06 -11.13 29.53
CA GLY A 24 32.75 -11.26 30.96
C GLY A 24 31.38 -11.89 31.22
N GLN A 25 30.99 -11.98 32.50
CA GLN A 25 29.68 -12.50 32.87
C GLN A 25 28.56 -11.55 32.40
N GLN A 26 27.50 -12.14 31.84
CA GLN A 26 26.26 -11.49 31.47
C GLN A 26 25.09 -12.29 32.04
N THR A 27 24.09 -11.59 32.56
CA THR A 27 22.80 -12.17 32.91
C THR A 27 21.99 -12.41 31.62
N GLU A 28 21.33 -13.55 31.47
CA GLU A 28 20.39 -13.82 30.36
C GLU A 28 19.04 -14.25 30.94
N ASP A 29 17.93 -13.82 30.34
CA ASP A 29 16.58 -14.23 30.77
C ASP A 29 15.68 -14.39 29.55
N ALA A 30 15.70 -15.58 28.96
CA ALA A 30 14.96 -15.92 27.75
C ALA A 30 13.45 -15.68 27.87
N VAL A 31 12.88 -15.82 29.08
CA VAL A 31 11.44 -15.59 29.34
C VAL A 31 11.13 -14.10 29.26
N TYR A 32 11.97 -13.25 29.87
CA TYR A 32 11.85 -11.80 29.70
C TYR A 32 12.10 -11.37 28.25
N GLU A 33 13.07 -11.97 27.57
CA GLU A 33 13.46 -11.57 26.21
C GLU A 33 12.37 -11.87 25.17
N ASP A 34 11.62 -12.97 25.30
CA ASP A 34 10.40 -13.20 24.50
C ASP A 34 9.30 -12.17 24.84
N ALA A 35 9.04 -11.92 26.13
CA ALA A 35 8.04 -10.94 26.56
C ALA A 35 8.38 -9.50 26.09
N GLU A 36 9.65 -9.11 26.12
CA GLU A 36 10.15 -7.83 25.62
C GLU A 36 10.00 -7.71 24.09
N ARG A 37 10.26 -8.80 23.35
CA ARG A 37 10.00 -8.83 21.90
C ARG A 37 8.52 -8.61 21.62
N ARG A 38 7.62 -9.35 22.28
CA ARG A 38 6.16 -9.19 22.13
C ARG A 38 5.69 -7.79 22.53
N PHE A 39 6.24 -7.22 23.60
CA PHE A 39 5.94 -5.86 24.04
C PHE A 39 6.37 -4.80 23.01
N LYS A 40 7.53 -4.99 22.35
CA LYS A 40 7.99 -4.12 21.25
C LYS A 40 7.12 -4.24 20.00
N GLU A 41 6.66 -5.44 19.65
CA GLU A 41 5.70 -5.66 18.55
C GLU A 41 4.38 -4.94 18.85
N LEU A 42 3.83 -5.09 20.07
CA LEU A 42 2.63 -4.39 20.56
C LEU A 42 2.77 -2.86 20.51
N GLU A 43 3.88 -2.30 20.98
CA GLU A 43 4.16 -0.85 20.88
C GLU A 43 4.15 -0.36 19.43
N THR A 44 4.75 -1.13 18.51
CA THR A 44 4.85 -0.79 17.09
C THR A 44 3.49 -0.80 16.41
N GLU A 45 2.71 -1.87 16.58
CA GLU A 45 1.40 -2.01 15.93
C GLU A 45 0.33 -1.10 16.57
N THR A 46 0.38 -0.84 17.89
CA THR A 46 -0.51 0.16 18.53
C THR A 46 -0.26 1.57 17.97
N LYS A 47 1.01 1.93 17.77
CA LYS A 47 1.39 3.23 17.17
C LYS A 47 0.87 3.33 15.73
N LYS A 48 1.06 2.26 14.95
CA LYS A 48 0.61 2.17 13.56
C LYS A 48 -0.92 2.23 13.44
N LEU A 49 -1.66 1.59 14.35
CA LEU A 49 -3.12 1.69 14.44
C LEU A 49 -3.57 3.15 14.64
N SER A 50 -2.96 3.87 15.60
CA SER A 50 -3.20 5.31 15.80
C SER A 50 -2.92 6.12 14.53
N ASP A 51 -1.75 5.92 13.93
CA ASP A 51 -1.24 6.80 12.88
C ASP A 51 -1.94 6.55 11.53
N GLU A 52 -2.20 5.29 11.15
CA GLU A 52 -2.97 4.96 9.94
C GLU A 52 -4.46 5.34 10.08
N SER A 53 -5.05 5.25 11.29
CA SER A 53 -6.43 5.73 11.53
C SER A 53 -6.54 7.26 11.32
N LYS A 54 -5.56 8.04 11.81
CA LYS A 54 -5.46 9.48 11.53
C LYS A 54 -5.22 9.77 10.05
N ARG A 55 -4.41 8.95 9.39
CA ARG A 55 -4.10 9.09 7.96
C ARG A 55 -5.35 8.85 7.12
N TYR A 56 -6.16 7.83 7.43
CA TYR A 56 -7.45 7.58 6.80
C TYR A 56 -8.39 8.78 6.93
N PHE A 57 -8.57 9.29 8.16
CA PHE A 57 -9.36 10.51 8.43
C PHE A 57 -8.90 11.72 7.59
N SER A 58 -7.58 11.96 7.56
CA SER A 58 -6.99 13.06 6.80
C SER A 58 -7.12 12.85 5.28
N ALA A 59 -7.02 11.61 4.80
CA ALA A 59 -7.08 11.27 3.39
C ALA A 59 -8.49 11.45 2.81
N VAL A 60 -9.55 11.02 3.52
CA VAL A 60 -10.94 11.23 3.07
C VAL A 60 -11.27 12.73 3.00
N ASN A 61 -10.91 13.50 4.03
CA ASN A 61 -11.06 14.95 4.00
C ASN A 61 -10.24 15.61 2.88
N GLY A 62 -8.99 15.15 2.67
CA GLY A 62 -8.11 15.62 1.62
C GLY A 62 -8.68 15.39 0.22
N MET A 63 -9.18 14.19 -0.06
CA MET A 63 -9.84 13.83 -1.32
C MET A 63 -10.98 14.80 -1.67
N LEU A 64 -11.90 15.02 -0.72
CA LEU A 64 -13.05 15.91 -0.92
C LEU A 64 -12.60 17.38 -1.12
N ASN A 65 -11.59 17.83 -0.37
CA ASN A 65 -10.99 19.16 -0.57
C ASN A 65 -10.32 19.31 -1.95
N HIS A 66 -9.65 18.27 -2.45
CA HIS A 66 -9.05 18.28 -3.78
C HIS A 66 -10.10 18.27 -4.89
N GLN A 67 -11.21 17.54 -4.73
CA GLN A 67 -12.35 17.59 -5.65
C GLN A 67 -12.99 18.99 -5.71
N ILE A 68 -13.19 19.65 -4.55
CA ILE A 68 -13.65 21.05 -4.50
C ILE A 68 -12.64 22.01 -5.15
N GLY A 69 -11.34 21.76 -4.97
CA GLY A 69 -10.26 22.53 -5.62
C GLY A 69 -10.24 22.37 -7.15
N PHE A 70 -10.45 21.15 -7.64
CA PHE A 70 -10.56 20.85 -9.07
C PHE A 70 -11.77 21.58 -9.69
N ALA A 71 -12.93 21.52 -9.05
CA ALA A 71 -14.14 22.23 -9.49
C ALA A 71 -13.88 23.73 -9.66
N LYS A 72 -13.27 24.37 -8.65
CA LYS A 72 -12.89 25.80 -8.72
C LYS A 72 -11.90 26.09 -9.84
N ALA A 73 -10.92 25.22 -10.07
CA ALA A 73 -9.99 25.40 -11.18
C ALA A 73 -10.70 25.32 -12.55
N MET A 74 -11.67 24.42 -12.71
CA MET A 74 -12.51 24.34 -13.92
C MET A 74 -13.38 25.59 -14.09
N GLU A 75 -13.99 26.11 -13.02
CA GLU A 75 -14.72 27.39 -13.06
C GLU A 75 -13.81 28.53 -13.53
N GLU A 76 -12.60 28.69 -12.98
CA GLU A 76 -11.66 29.74 -13.40
C GLU A 76 -11.15 29.57 -14.85
N ILE A 77 -11.13 28.34 -15.38
CA ILE A 77 -10.79 28.07 -16.79
C ILE A 77 -11.95 28.43 -17.74
N PHE A 78 -13.20 28.18 -17.33
CA PHE A 78 -14.38 28.47 -18.14
C PHE A 78 -14.88 29.93 -18.02
N LYS A 79 -14.43 30.69 -17.02
CA LYS A 79 -14.75 32.12 -16.91
C LYS A 79 -14.18 32.90 -18.11
N PRO A 80 -14.97 33.80 -18.73
CA PRO A 80 -14.47 34.64 -19.81
C PRO A 80 -13.29 35.52 -19.37
N ILE A 81 -12.29 35.66 -20.25
CA ILE A 81 -11.18 36.60 -20.09
C ILE A 81 -11.68 38.01 -20.47
N SER A 82 -12.66 38.51 -19.72
CA SER A 82 -13.30 39.80 -19.98
C SER A 82 -12.30 40.96 -19.96
N GLY A 83 -12.28 41.75 -21.04
CA GLY A 83 -11.63 43.06 -21.08
C GLY A 83 -10.23 43.14 -21.71
N LYS A 84 -9.79 42.20 -22.56
CA LYS A 84 -8.52 42.34 -23.31
C LYS A 84 -8.73 42.82 -24.74
N ILE A 85 -8.07 43.94 -25.07
CA ILE A 85 -7.96 44.56 -26.42
C ILE A 85 -7.28 43.63 -27.47
N SER A 86 -6.80 42.46 -27.05
CA SER A 86 -6.14 41.45 -27.87
C SER A 86 -7.08 40.60 -28.72
N ASP A 87 -8.39 40.65 -28.46
CA ASP A 87 -9.37 39.76 -29.07
C ASP A 87 -10.21 40.47 -30.16
N PRO A 88 -10.05 40.10 -31.45
CA PRO A 88 -10.88 40.62 -32.54
C PRO A 88 -12.32 40.07 -32.54
N ASN A 89 -12.63 39.06 -31.71
CA ASN A 89 -13.92 38.40 -31.62
C ASN A 89 -14.68 38.66 -30.31
N ALA A 90 -14.36 39.75 -29.59
CA ALA A 90 -14.97 40.14 -28.29
C ALA A 90 -16.52 40.39 -28.29
N SER A 91 -17.21 40.08 -29.39
CA SER A 91 -18.67 40.08 -29.56
C SER A 91 -19.28 38.67 -29.65
N ILE A 92 -18.45 37.62 -29.68
CA ILE A 92 -18.89 36.22 -29.59
C ILE A 92 -18.74 35.80 -28.12
N PRO A 93 -19.79 35.29 -27.47
CA PRO A 93 -19.64 34.67 -26.16
C PRO A 93 -18.77 33.39 -26.31
N GLU A 94 -17.48 33.48 -25.94
CA GLU A 94 -16.62 32.30 -25.69
C GLU A 94 -16.97 31.59 -24.36
N ASP A 95 -18.09 31.98 -23.75
CA ASP A 95 -18.57 31.44 -22.49
C ASP A 95 -18.98 29.96 -22.64
N ASN A 96 -18.51 29.12 -21.72
CA ASN A 96 -19.11 27.81 -21.46
C ASN A 96 -19.97 27.89 -20.19
N PRO A 97 -21.16 28.52 -20.22
CA PRO A 97 -21.98 28.72 -19.03
C PRO A 97 -22.42 27.38 -18.43
N GLU A 98 -22.69 26.37 -19.27
CA GLU A 98 -23.05 25.01 -18.85
C GLU A 98 -21.91 24.34 -18.08
N GLY A 99 -20.66 24.52 -18.53
CA GLY A 99 -19.47 24.02 -17.83
C GLY A 99 -19.17 24.74 -16.51
N ILE A 100 -19.46 26.05 -16.42
CA ILE A 100 -19.39 26.79 -15.15
C ILE A 100 -20.46 26.25 -14.19
N GLU A 101 -21.72 26.19 -14.63
CA GLU A 101 -22.85 25.71 -13.81
C GLU A 101 -22.61 24.27 -13.32
N ALA A 102 -22.17 23.37 -14.20
CA ALA A 102 -21.82 22.00 -13.84
C ALA A 102 -20.70 21.93 -12.79
N SER A 103 -19.70 22.82 -12.88
CA SER A 103 -18.61 22.89 -11.92
C SER A 103 -19.10 23.42 -10.55
N GLU A 104 -20.00 24.41 -10.54
CA GLU A 104 -20.62 24.92 -9.31
C GLU A 104 -21.56 23.90 -8.65
N GLN A 105 -22.36 23.17 -9.44
CA GLN A 105 -23.20 22.06 -8.97
C GLN A 105 -22.34 20.96 -8.35
N TYR A 106 -21.28 20.51 -9.04
CA TYR A 106 -20.33 19.51 -8.53
C TYR A 106 -19.66 19.97 -7.23
N ARG A 107 -19.15 21.21 -7.19
CA ARG A 107 -18.54 21.82 -6.00
C ARG A 107 -19.49 21.80 -4.80
N THR A 108 -20.75 22.13 -5.03
CA THR A 108 -21.78 22.18 -3.98
C THR A 108 -22.07 20.78 -3.43
N LEU A 109 -22.28 19.80 -4.32
CA LEU A 109 -22.53 18.40 -3.92
C LEU A 109 -21.37 17.79 -3.13
N VAL A 110 -20.11 18.04 -3.51
CA VAL A 110 -18.94 17.55 -2.77
C VAL A 110 -18.77 18.28 -1.43
N ALA A 111 -19.10 19.57 -1.34
CA ALA A 111 -19.08 20.31 -0.08
C ALA A 111 -20.15 19.81 0.91
N GLU A 112 -21.36 19.50 0.42
CA GLU A 112 -22.42 18.86 1.22
C GLU A 112 -22.01 17.46 1.67
N LEU A 113 -21.43 16.65 0.78
CA LEU A 113 -20.91 15.32 1.10
C LEU A 113 -19.83 15.39 2.20
N GLN A 114 -18.93 16.37 2.13
CA GLN A 114 -17.94 16.62 3.20
C GLN A 114 -18.61 16.99 4.52
N ALA A 115 -19.66 17.81 4.51
CA ALA A 115 -20.43 18.13 5.71
C ALA A 115 -21.16 16.91 6.29
N THR A 116 -21.72 16.05 5.45
CA THR A 116 -22.41 14.81 5.83
C THR A 116 -21.47 13.77 6.44
N LEU A 117 -20.25 13.60 5.87
CA LEU A 117 -19.27 12.63 6.36
C LEU A 117 -18.51 13.09 7.62
N LYS A 118 -18.50 14.40 7.91
CA LYS A 118 -17.82 14.99 9.06
C LYS A 118 -18.10 14.28 10.41
N PRO A 119 -19.36 14.01 10.83
CA PRO A 119 -19.63 13.29 12.08
C PRO A 119 -19.00 11.88 12.12
N ASP A 120 -19.13 11.09 11.05
CA ASP A 120 -18.56 9.73 10.99
C ASP A 120 -17.03 9.75 11.03
N LEU A 121 -16.42 10.71 10.32
CA LEU A 121 -14.98 10.93 10.36
C LEU A 121 -14.51 11.36 11.76
N SER A 122 -15.22 12.27 12.43
CA SER A 122 -14.92 12.64 13.83
C SER A 122 -15.10 11.47 14.81
N LEU A 123 -15.99 10.52 14.53
CA LEU A 123 -16.17 9.32 15.35
C LEU A 123 -14.93 8.41 15.31
N ILE A 124 -14.21 8.33 14.19
CA ILE A 124 -12.93 7.61 14.09
C ILE A 124 -11.88 8.27 14.99
N GLU A 125 -11.79 9.59 15.00
CA GLU A 125 -10.87 10.31 15.88
C GLU A 125 -11.20 10.09 17.36
N GLU A 126 -12.49 10.15 17.73
CA GLU A 126 -12.90 9.98 19.11
C GLU A 126 -12.81 8.54 19.62
N LYS A 127 -13.23 7.56 18.81
CA LYS A 127 -13.41 6.16 19.25
C LYS A 127 -12.24 5.25 18.91
N ILE A 128 -11.40 5.58 17.93
CA ILE A 128 -10.24 4.75 17.54
C ILE A 128 -8.92 5.46 17.90
N VAL A 129 -8.75 6.71 17.46
CA VAL A 129 -7.48 7.42 17.63
C VAL A 129 -7.21 7.75 19.09
N LYS A 130 -8.13 8.43 19.80
CA LYS A 130 -7.90 8.80 21.21
C LYS A 130 -7.64 7.58 22.11
N PRO A 131 -8.42 6.48 22.06
CA PRO A 131 -8.13 5.31 22.89
C PRO A 131 -6.78 4.66 22.58
N SER A 132 -6.41 4.58 21.30
CA SER A 132 -5.07 4.10 20.89
C SER A 132 -3.95 4.97 21.47
N GLN A 133 -4.15 6.31 21.52
CA GLN A 133 -3.19 7.23 22.13
C GLN A 133 -3.12 7.11 23.66
N GLU A 134 -4.23 6.82 24.36
CA GLU A 134 -4.18 6.53 25.80
C GLU A 134 -3.42 5.22 26.08
N LEU A 135 -3.62 4.18 25.27
CA LEU A 135 -2.85 2.93 25.36
C LEU A 135 -1.34 3.18 25.14
N LEU A 136 -0.97 4.02 24.16
CA LEU A 136 0.43 4.43 23.95
C LEU A 136 1.05 5.11 25.18
N LYS A 137 0.30 5.92 25.94
CA LYS A 137 0.81 6.50 27.20
C LYS A 137 1.11 5.42 28.24
N VAL A 138 0.26 4.39 28.35
CA VAL A 138 0.49 3.25 29.26
C VAL A 138 1.75 2.48 28.84
N ILE A 139 1.88 2.18 27.55
CA ILE A 139 3.08 1.54 26.96
C ILE A 139 4.34 2.37 27.29
N ASP A 140 4.28 3.70 27.15
CA ASP A 140 5.37 4.62 27.51
C ASP A 140 5.79 4.55 28.99
N TYR A 141 4.88 4.25 29.91
CA TYR A 141 5.22 4.03 31.33
C TYR A 141 5.91 2.68 31.53
N ILE A 142 5.43 1.62 30.87
CA ILE A 142 6.02 0.27 30.95
C ILE A 142 7.40 0.25 30.30
N ARG A 143 7.59 0.93 29.16
CA ARG A 143 8.87 1.16 28.47
C ARG A 143 9.91 1.83 29.39
N LYS A 144 9.48 2.74 30.29
CA LYS A 144 10.36 3.33 31.33
C LYS A 144 10.75 2.32 32.42
N MET A 145 9.89 1.36 32.76
CA MET A 145 10.22 0.28 33.71
C MET A 145 11.16 -0.76 33.09
N ALA A 146 10.93 -1.20 31.85
CA ALA A 146 11.87 -2.01 31.07
C ALA A 146 13.26 -1.34 30.97
N THR A 147 13.28 -0.02 30.73
CA THR A 147 14.53 0.77 30.74
C THR A 147 15.22 0.75 32.12
N LYS A 148 14.47 0.79 33.23
CA LYS A 148 15.04 0.63 34.58
C LYS A 148 15.58 -0.79 34.79
N ARG A 149 14.85 -1.84 34.40
CA ARG A 149 15.33 -3.23 34.45
C ARG A 149 16.68 -3.38 33.73
N ASN A 150 16.79 -2.89 32.50
CA ASN A 150 18.03 -2.97 31.73
C ASN A 150 19.18 -2.19 32.39
N HIS A 151 18.90 -1.05 33.03
CA HIS A 151 19.89 -0.36 33.87
C HIS A 151 20.33 -1.17 35.10
N LYS A 152 19.42 -1.94 35.72
CA LYS A 152 19.74 -2.80 36.86
C LYS A 152 20.52 -4.05 36.45
N LYS A 153 20.16 -4.67 35.31
CA LYS A 153 20.92 -5.74 34.66
C LYS A 153 22.38 -5.33 34.46
N LEU A 154 22.62 -4.14 33.89
CA LEU A 154 23.97 -3.59 33.69
C LEU A 154 24.73 -3.30 34.99
N ASP A 155 24.03 -2.82 36.04
CA ASP A 155 24.63 -2.59 37.36
C ASP A 155 25.02 -3.95 37.99
N LEU A 156 24.14 -4.97 37.92
CA LEU A 156 24.38 -6.34 38.38
C LEU A 156 25.56 -6.99 37.64
N ASP A 157 25.54 -7.02 36.30
CA ASP A 157 26.63 -7.58 35.48
C ASP A 157 27.97 -6.93 35.84
N ARG A 158 28.00 -5.63 36.09
CA ARG A 158 29.21 -4.91 36.54
C ARG A 158 29.67 -5.35 37.93
N HIS A 159 28.75 -5.58 38.87
CA HIS A 159 29.08 -6.04 40.21
C HIS A 159 29.52 -7.52 40.24
N LEU A 160 28.87 -8.39 39.47
CA LEU A 160 29.30 -9.79 39.23
C LEU A 160 30.73 -9.86 38.68
N ASN A 161 31.02 -9.12 37.60
CA ASN A 161 32.38 -9.03 37.04
C ASN A 161 33.41 -8.43 38.03
N THR A 162 32.97 -7.65 39.04
CA THR A 162 33.85 -7.11 40.09
C THR A 162 34.08 -8.15 41.19
N TYR A 163 33.05 -8.88 41.61
CA TYR A 163 33.13 -9.98 42.58
C TYR A 163 34.02 -11.11 42.03
N SER A 164 33.71 -11.63 40.84
CA SER A 164 34.47 -12.69 40.16
C SER A 164 35.96 -12.34 40.01
N LYS A 165 36.31 -11.06 39.80
CA LYS A 165 37.71 -10.61 39.75
C LYS A 165 38.47 -10.79 41.07
N TYR A 166 37.82 -10.59 42.21
CA TYR A 166 38.47 -10.74 43.53
C TYR A 166 38.41 -12.20 44.00
N GLU A 167 37.32 -12.90 43.71
CA GLU A 167 37.14 -14.33 44.00
C GLU A 167 38.19 -15.20 43.28
N ASN A 168 38.40 -14.98 41.97
CA ASN A 168 39.33 -15.78 41.16
C ASN A 168 40.80 -15.32 41.26
N LYS A 169 41.16 -14.54 42.30
CA LYS A 169 42.52 -14.03 42.48
C LYS A 169 43.39 -15.09 43.17
N LYS A 170 44.37 -15.64 42.43
CA LYS A 170 45.27 -16.72 42.91
C LYS A 170 46.04 -16.41 44.20
N GLU A 171 46.36 -15.14 44.43
CA GLU A 171 47.05 -14.65 45.63
C GLU A 171 46.26 -13.48 46.23
N PRO A 172 45.28 -13.75 47.10
CA PRO A 172 44.52 -12.72 47.80
C PRO A 172 45.37 -12.10 48.91
N THR A 173 45.38 -10.77 48.99
CA THR A 173 45.88 -10.06 50.18
C THR A 173 44.70 -9.76 51.12
N PRO A 174 44.93 -9.43 52.41
CA PRO A 174 43.86 -9.00 53.31
C PRO A 174 43.04 -7.80 52.79
N LYS A 175 43.65 -6.94 51.96
CA LYS A 175 42.98 -5.83 51.28
C LYS A 175 42.16 -6.25 50.05
N ASP A 176 42.35 -7.45 49.53
CA ASP A 176 41.49 -8.05 48.50
C ASP A 176 40.31 -8.78 49.16
N GLU A 177 40.51 -9.42 50.32
CA GLU A 177 39.42 -10.00 51.12
C GLU A 177 38.39 -8.93 51.54
N GLU A 178 38.85 -7.79 52.09
CA GLU A 178 37.98 -6.64 52.39
C GLU A 178 37.18 -6.17 51.16
N LYS A 179 37.81 -6.17 49.98
CA LYS A 179 37.16 -5.80 48.72
C LYS A 179 36.22 -6.87 48.20
N LEU A 180 36.49 -8.16 48.47
CA LEU A 180 35.62 -9.27 48.12
C LEU A 180 34.31 -9.18 48.91
N TYR A 181 34.37 -9.03 50.24
CA TYR A 181 33.18 -8.80 51.07
C TYR A 181 32.38 -7.57 50.62
N LYS A 182 33.07 -6.47 50.29
CA LYS A 182 32.42 -5.25 49.77
C LYS A 182 31.81 -5.45 48.39
N ALA A 183 32.45 -6.22 47.51
CA ALA A 183 31.91 -6.55 46.19
C ALA A 183 30.71 -7.49 46.28
N GLN A 184 30.74 -8.46 47.19
CA GLN A 184 29.62 -9.36 47.49
C GLN A 184 28.40 -8.56 47.97
N ALA A 185 28.54 -7.73 49.00
CA ALA A 185 27.43 -6.93 49.52
C ALA A 185 26.83 -5.97 48.46
N GLN A 186 27.66 -5.44 47.54
CA GLN A 186 27.17 -4.63 46.42
C GLN A 186 26.47 -5.46 45.33
N MET A 187 26.92 -6.69 45.11
CA MET A 187 26.33 -7.64 44.16
C MET A 187 24.98 -8.14 44.65
N GLU A 188 24.85 -8.50 45.93
CA GLU A 188 23.58 -8.90 46.56
C GLU A 188 22.52 -7.78 46.47
N VAL A 189 22.89 -6.53 46.75
CA VAL A 189 21.97 -5.37 46.60
C VAL A 189 21.59 -5.15 45.13
N ALA A 190 22.55 -5.26 44.20
CA ALA A 190 22.27 -5.11 42.77
C ALA A 190 21.38 -6.24 42.22
N GLN A 191 21.52 -7.46 42.75
CA GLN A 191 20.68 -8.62 42.44
C GLN A 191 19.23 -8.36 42.87
N GLN A 192 18.99 -8.01 44.13
CA GLN A 192 17.65 -7.67 44.64
C GLN A 192 17.00 -6.52 43.85
N GLU A 193 17.77 -5.48 43.50
CA GLU A 193 17.28 -4.38 42.68
C GLU A 193 16.97 -4.79 41.23
N TYR A 194 17.64 -5.80 40.67
CA TYR A 194 17.35 -6.34 39.35
C TYR A 194 16.11 -7.24 39.38
N ASP A 195 16.08 -8.21 40.30
CA ASP A 195 15.01 -9.20 40.46
C ASP A 195 13.65 -8.50 40.63
N TYR A 196 13.59 -7.45 41.46
CA TYR A 196 12.39 -6.63 41.63
C TYR A 196 11.78 -6.15 40.31
N TYR A 197 12.58 -5.60 39.39
CA TYR A 197 12.07 -5.14 38.09
C TYR A 197 11.88 -6.28 37.09
N ASN A 198 12.70 -7.33 37.19
CA ASN A 198 12.65 -8.48 36.30
C ASN A 198 11.35 -9.26 36.50
N ASP A 199 11.05 -9.62 37.74
CA ASP A 199 9.93 -10.49 38.09
C ASP A 199 8.59 -9.73 38.03
N MET A 200 8.58 -8.43 38.37
CA MET A 200 7.46 -7.54 38.10
C MET A 200 7.10 -7.55 36.61
N LEU A 201 8.06 -7.32 35.71
CA LEU A 201 7.78 -7.30 34.27
C LEU A 201 7.40 -8.67 33.72
N LYS A 202 8.01 -9.76 34.20
CA LYS A 202 7.65 -11.14 33.81
C LYS A 202 6.23 -11.53 34.27
N THR A 203 5.75 -10.94 35.36
CA THR A 203 4.39 -11.17 35.88
C THR A 203 3.36 -10.26 35.19
N GLU A 204 3.67 -8.99 34.96
CA GLU A 204 2.71 -7.99 34.47
C GLU A 204 2.59 -7.92 32.94
N LEU A 205 3.66 -8.19 32.17
CA LEU A 205 3.60 -8.16 30.70
C LEU A 205 2.61 -9.18 30.11
N PRO A 206 2.53 -10.45 30.58
CA PRO A 206 1.51 -11.39 30.11
C PRO A 206 0.07 -10.90 30.34
N LEU A 207 -0.18 -10.25 31.48
CA LEU A 207 -1.49 -9.67 31.80
C LEU A 207 -1.82 -8.48 30.89
N LEU A 208 -0.84 -7.61 30.61
CA LEU A 208 -0.98 -6.52 29.63
C LEU A 208 -1.40 -7.06 28.26
N PHE A 209 -0.77 -8.14 27.78
CA PHE A 209 -1.09 -8.72 26.47
C PHE A 209 -2.51 -9.28 26.39
N GLN A 210 -3.06 -9.81 27.48
CA GLN A 210 -4.47 -10.21 27.52
C GLN A 210 -5.40 -8.99 27.45
N LEU A 211 -5.14 -7.98 28.28
CA LEU A 211 -5.98 -6.78 28.35
C LEU A 211 -5.95 -5.96 27.04
N GLU A 212 -4.80 -5.89 26.38
CA GLU A 212 -4.66 -5.27 25.06
C GLU A 212 -5.44 -6.04 23.99
N ALA A 213 -5.37 -7.36 23.95
CA ALA A 213 -6.16 -8.17 23.03
C ALA A 213 -7.68 -8.06 23.29
N GLU A 214 -8.11 -7.82 24.52
CA GLU A 214 -9.52 -7.52 24.86
C GLU A 214 -9.94 -6.10 24.45
N PHE A 215 -9.02 -5.13 24.55
CA PHE A 215 -9.23 -3.72 24.17
C PHE A 215 -9.25 -3.49 22.64
N VAL A 216 -8.38 -4.15 21.86
CA VAL A 216 -8.26 -3.93 20.42
C VAL A 216 -9.43 -4.55 19.62
N LYS A 217 -10.01 -5.67 20.09
CA LYS A 217 -11.16 -6.32 19.45
C LYS A 217 -12.34 -5.37 19.14
N PRO A 218 -12.93 -4.65 20.11
CA PRO A 218 -14.02 -3.72 19.83
C PRO A 218 -13.59 -2.52 18.98
N LEU A 219 -12.34 -2.07 19.06
CA LEU A 219 -11.83 -0.99 18.20
C LEU A 219 -11.85 -1.41 16.73
N PHE A 220 -11.33 -2.59 16.40
CA PHE A 220 -11.31 -3.09 15.02
C PHE A 220 -12.72 -3.23 14.42
N VAL A 221 -13.64 -3.85 15.17
CA VAL A 221 -15.04 -4.01 14.72
C VAL A 221 -15.72 -2.64 14.53
N SER A 222 -15.51 -1.70 15.46
CA SER A 222 -16.08 -0.35 15.36
C SER A 222 -15.50 0.41 14.17
N PHE A 223 -14.19 0.30 13.92
CA PHE A 223 -13.53 0.94 12.79
C PHE A 223 -14.04 0.41 11.45
N TYR A 224 -14.20 -0.91 11.31
CA TYR A 224 -14.78 -1.52 10.12
C TYR A 224 -16.18 -0.94 9.79
N TYR A 225 -17.09 -0.88 10.77
CA TYR A 225 -18.41 -0.30 10.54
C TYR A 225 -18.38 1.21 10.26
N MET A 226 -17.49 1.98 10.90
CA MET A 226 -17.31 3.40 10.59
C MET A 226 -16.82 3.60 9.14
N GLN A 227 -15.84 2.82 8.70
CA GLN A 227 -15.37 2.86 7.30
C GLN A 227 -16.49 2.47 6.34
N LEU A 228 -17.25 1.41 6.63
CA LEU A 228 -18.36 0.94 5.82
C LEU A 228 -19.45 2.03 5.62
N ASN A 229 -19.80 2.74 6.70
CA ASN A 229 -20.75 3.87 6.63
C ASN A 229 -20.21 5.02 5.75
N ILE A 230 -18.93 5.35 5.87
CA ILE A 230 -18.27 6.37 5.03
C ILE A 230 -18.29 5.93 3.55
N PHE A 231 -17.97 4.66 3.26
CA PHE A 231 -18.00 4.14 1.89
C PHE A 231 -19.40 4.14 1.28
N TYR A 232 -20.45 3.73 2.00
CA TYR A 232 -21.82 3.79 1.49
C TYR A 232 -22.31 5.24 1.30
N SER A 233 -21.99 6.14 2.22
CA SER A 233 -22.33 7.57 2.08
C SER A 233 -21.63 8.23 0.89
N LEU A 234 -20.35 7.91 0.65
CA LEU A 234 -19.63 8.31 -0.56
C LEU A 234 -20.27 7.73 -1.82
N TYR A 235 -20.51 6.41 -1.86
CA TYR A 235 -21.06 5.71 -3.01
C TYR A 235 -22.44 6.25 -3.41
N ASN A 236 -23.38 6.28 -2.47
CA ASN A 236 -24.75 6.75 -2.72
C ASN A 236 -24.74 8.20 -3.22
N ARG A 237 -23.99 9.10 -2.57
CA ARG A 237 -23.96 10.52 -2.96
C ARG A 237 -23.28 10.76 -4.32
N MET A 238 -22.30 9.95 -4.68
CA MET A 238 -21.65 9.99 -5.99
C MET A 238 -22.49 9.34 -7.10
N GLN A 239 -23.32 8.34 -6.78
CA GLN A 239 -24.25 7.73 -7.73
C GLN A 239 -25.49 8.62 -7.98
N ASP A 240 -25.98 9.31 -6.94
CA ASP A 240 -27.08 10.28 -7.05
C ASP A 240 -26.66 11.60 -7.72
N MET A 241 -25.38 11.78 -8.03
CA MET A 241 -24.81 12.96 -8.68
C MET A 241 -25.18 13.04 -10.17
N LYS A 242 -26.43 13.44 -10.44
CA LYS A 242 -26.97 13.63 -11.79
C LYS A 242 -26.84 15.08 -12.23
N ILE A 243 -25.62 15.48 -12.59
CA ILE A 243 -25.34 16.79 -13.19
C ILE A 243 -25.58 16.66 -14.70
N PRO A 244 -26.58 17.35 -15.31
CA PRO A 244 -27.00 17.11 -16.69
C PRO A 244 -25.92 17.30 -17.77
N TYR A 245 -24.86 18.05 -17.46
CA TYR A 245 -23.71 18.29 -18.33
C TYR A 245 -22.79 17.07 -18.50
N PHE A 246 -22.81 16.11 -17.55
CA PHE A 246 -22.02 14.89 -17.61
C PHE A 246 -22.85 13.74 -18.18
N ASP A 247 -22.43 13.25 -19.34
CA ASP A 247 -22.84 11.95 -19.86
C ASP A 247 -22.12 10.87 -19.04
N LEU A 248 -22.90 9.96 -18.45
CA LEU A 248 -22.43 8.84 -17.62
C LEU A 248 -22.74 7.48 -18.25
N ASP A 249 -23.38 7.46 -19.42
CA ASP A 249 -23.85 6.25 -20.10
C ASP A 249 -22.90 5.82 -21.24
N THR A 250 -22.16 6.77 -21.83
CA THR A 250 -21.14 6.51 -22.87
C THR A 250 -19.77 6.15 -22.26
N ASP A 251 -18.98 5.31 -22.95
CA ASP A 251 -17.58 5.04 -22.56
C ASP A 251 -16.74 6.33 -22.48
N ILE A 252 -15.91 6.45 -21.44
CA ILE A 252 -15.14 7.67 -21.15
C ILE A 252 -14.15 8.01 -22.27
N MET A 253 -13.52 7.01 -22.89
CA MET A 253 -12.54 7.23 -23.96
C MET A 253 -13.24 7.58 -25.28
N GLU A 254 -14.34 6.91 -25.60
CA GLU A 254 -15.17 7.24 -26.77
C GLU A 254 -15.75 8.66 -26.66
N ALA A 255 -16.38 8.98 -25.53
CA ALA A 255 -16.94 10.31 -25.25
C ALA A 255 -15.87 11.41 -25.27
N PHE A 256 -14.67 11.14 -24.74
CA PHE A 256 -13.54 12.08 -24.80
C PHE A 256 -13.08 12.32 -26.23
N VAL A 257 -12.86 11.26 -27.03
CA VAL A 257 -12.43 11.38 -28.43
C VAL A 257 -13.49 12.14 -29.25
N ALA A 258 -14.77 11.84 -29.05
CA ALA A 258 -15.89 12.52 -29.71
C ALA A 258 -15.95 14.01 -29.35
N LYS A 259 -15.90 14.37 -28.05
CA LYS A 259 -15.91 15.77 -27.59
C LYS A 259 -14.64 16.54 -27.98
N ARG A 260 -13.49 15.86 -28.10
CA ARG A 260 -12.21 16.46 -28.52
C ARG A 260 -12.19 16.84 -30.00
N GLY A 261 -12.91 16.10 -30.85
CA GLY A 261 -13.00 16.38 -32.28
C GLY A 261 -11.63 16.61 -32.94
N ASN A 262 -11.51 17.69 -33.72
CA ASN A 262 -10.26 18.10 -34.37
C ASN A 262 -9.49 19.20 -33.60
N ILE A 263 -9.74 19.40 -32.30
CA ILE A 263 -9.04 20.42 -31.48
C ILE A 263 -7.52 20.21 -31.50
N GLU A 264 -7.04 18.97 -31.59
CA GLU A 264 -5.62 18.63 -31.72
C GLU A 264 -5.01 19.21 -33.02
N GLU A 265 -5.66 18.98 -34.18
CA GLU A 265 -5.23 19.51 -35.48
C GLU A 265 -5.28 21.05 -35.51
N GLN A 266 -6.34 21.64 -34.93
CA GLN A 266 -6.45 23.09 -34.81
C GLN A 266 -5.31 23.66 -33.96
N THR A 267 -4.98 23.03 -32.84
CA THR A 267 -3.89 23.43 -31.92
C THR A 267 -2.52 23.33 -32.59
N ASP A 268 -2.27 22.29 -33.38
CA ASP A 268 -1.02 22.11 -34.14
C ASP A 268 -0.91 23.09 -35.32
N SER A 269 -2.03 23.56 -35.86
CA SER A 269 -2.04 24.59 -36.92
C SER A 269 -1.51 25.95 -36.42
N LEU A 270 -1.67 26.26 -35.13
CA LEU A 270 -1.29 27.53 -34.52
C LEU A 270 0.22 27.78 -34.64
N THR A 271 0.62 28.91 -35.23
CA THR A 271 2.04 29.21 -35.47
C THR A 271 2.89 29.22 -34.18
N ILE A 272 2.29 29.48 -33.02
CA ILE A 272 2.94 29.46 -31.70
C ILE A 272 3.35 28.05 -31.23
N THR A 273 2.63 26.99 -31.63
CA THR A 273 2.94 25.60 -31.21
C THR A 273 4.05 24.96 -32.04
N ARG A 274 4.32 25.50 -33.25
CA ARG A 274 5.33 24.99 -34.20
C ARG A 274 6.76 24.92 -33.63
N PHE A 275 7.10 25.74 -32.64
CA PHE A 275 8.38 25.65 -31.92
C PHE A 275 8.54 24.33 -31.13
N ARG A 276 7.45 23.77 -30.58
CA ARG A 276 7.48 22.45 -29.92
C ARG A 276 7.61 21.31 -30.95
N VAL A 277 6.89 21.39 -32.06
CA VAL A 277 6.94 20.39 -33.14
C VAL A 277 8.35 20.29 -33.74
N GLY A 278 9.01 21.43 -33.97
CA GLY A 278 10.41 21.48 -34.42
C GLY A 278 11.38 20.81 -33.44
N TYR A 279 11.23 21.09 -32.13
CA TYR A 279 12.09 20.49 -31.10
C TYR A 279 11.86 18.98 -30.94
N GLY A 280 10.60 18.52 -31.05
CA GLY A 280 10.23 17.10 -31.05
C GLY A 280 10.84 16.34 -32.23
N LYS A 281 10.70 16.87 -33.46
CA LYS A 281 11.34 16.29 -34.66
C LYS A 281 12.86 16.28 -34.56
N ALA A 282 13.48 17.39 -34.14
CA ALA A 282 14.94 17.47 -33.99
C ALA A 282 15.49 16.48 -32.95
N LYS A 283 14.80 16.30 -31.82
CA LYS A 283 15.17 15.31 -30.79
C LYS A 283 15.01 13.87 -31.31
N LEU A 284 13.94 13.59 -32.05
CA LEU A 284 13.72 12.28 -32.67
C LEU A 284 14.78 11.95 -33.73
N GLU A 285 15.14 12.93 -34.58
CA GLU A 285 16.23 12.76 -35.55
C GLU A 285 17.60 12.60 -34.89
N MET A 286 17.93 13.37 -33.85
CA MET A 286 19.18 13.15 -33.11
C MET A 286 19.25 11.75 -32.48
N THR A 287 18.15 11.23 -31.95
CA THR A 287 18.10 9.85 -31.42
C THR A 287 18.27 8.83 -32.55
N LYS A 288 17.57 8.98 -33.68
CA LYS A 288 17.76 8.14 -34.87
C LYS A 288 19.20 8.18 -35.40
N LYS A 289 19.86 9.34 -35.33
CA LYS A 289 21.26 9.53 -35.77
C LYS A 289 22.31 8.99 -34.77
N ARG A 290 21.93 8.79 -33.49
CA ARG A 290 22.78 8.13 -32.47
C ARG A 290 22.66 6.61 -32.46
N TYR A 291 21.48 6.07 -32.75
CA TYR A 291 21.21 4.62 -32.68
C TYR A 291 21.01 3.95 -34.05
N GLY A 292 21.00 4.71 -35.15
CA GLY A 292 20.98 4.21 -36.51
C GLY A 292 22.32 3.62 -36.92
N VAL A 293 22.54 2.36 -36.60
CA VAL A 293 23.69 1.57 -37.05
C VAL A 293 23.71 1.51 -38.58
N GLN A 294 24.88 1.78 -39.16
CA GLN A 294 25.13 1.61 -40.59
C GLN A 294 25.03 0.13 -40.98
N SER A 295 24.19 -0.20 -41.96
CA SER A 295 24.24 -1.47 -42.68
C SER A 295 24.75 -1.21 -44.11
N PRO A 296 25.68 -2.04 -44.64
CA PRO A 296 26.39 -1.72 -45.85
C PRO A 296 25.60 -2.00 -47.14
N THR A 297 26.06 -1.35 -48.20
CA THR A 297 25.59 -1.43 -49.59
C THR A 297 25.53 -2.84 -50.19
N SER A 298 24.58 -3.06 -51.09
CA SER A 298 24.86 -3.74 -52.38
C SER A 298 23.94 -3.23 -53.50
N PRO A 299 24.36 -3.23 -54.78
CA PRO A 299 23.73 -2.43 -55.83
C PRO A 299 22.99 -3.26 -56.89
N GLY A 300 21.86 -2.76 -57.38
CA GLY A 300 21.11 -3.33 -58.50
C GLY A 300 20.11 -2.33 -59.06
N SER A 301 20.34 -1.85 -60.28
CA SER A 301 19.60 -0.75 -60.92
C SER A 301 18.39 -1.25 -61.75
N PRO A 302 17.75 -0.40 -62.58
CA PRO A 302 16.46 0.25 -62.33
C PRO A 302 15.31 -0.38 -63.16
N VAL A 303 14.13 0.27 -63.22
CA VAL A 303 13.56 0.83 -64.48
C VAL A 303 12.15 1.44 -64.28
N SER A 304 11.97 2.65 -64.84
CA SER A 304 10.75 3.40 -65.24
C SER A 304 9.52 3.53 -64.32
N ALA A 305 9.11 4.79 -64.13
CA ALA A 305 7.79 5.19 -63.67
C ALA A 305 6.74 5.20 -64.80
N GLN A 306 5.45 5.15 -64.44
CA GLN A 306 4.39 6.01 -65.01
C GLN A 306 3.07 5.88 -64.21
N SER A 307 2.46 7.03 -63.92
CA SER A 307 1.01 7.14 -63.62
C SER A 307 0.27 7.45 -64.94
N PRO A 308 -1.03 7.15 -65.06
CA PRO A 308 -2.00 8.25 -65.10
C PRO A 308 -3.32 7.94 -64.35
N VAL A 309 -4.36 8.76 -64.60
CA VAL A 309 -5.48 9.07 -63.69
C VAL A 309 -6.84 9.01 -64.43
N PHE A 310 -7.95 8.80 -63.68
CA PHE A 310 -9.38 8.90 -64.09
C PHE A 310 -9.86 7.85 -65.16
N ALA A 311 -11.09 7.30 -65.14
CA ALA A 311 -12.39 7.90 -64.81
C ALA A 311 -13.55 6.88 -64.59
N SER A 312 -14.64 7.38 -63.99
CA SER A 312 -16.08 7.01 -64.17
C SER A 312 -16.66 5.63 -63.77
N THR A 313 -17.86 5.73 -63.20
CA THR A 313 -18.85 4.76 -62.70
C THR A 313 -19.80 4.22 -63.83
N PRO A 314 -20.90 3.49 -63.53
CA PRO A 314 -21.11 2.34 -62.62
C PRO A 314 -21.82 1.15 -63.31
N THR A 315 -21.78 -0.06 -62.72
CA THR A 315 -22.81 -1.09 -63.01
C THR A 315 -23.02 -2.09 -61.88
N THR A 316 -24.29 -2.32 -61.54
CA THR A 316 -24.82 -3.40 -60.69
C THR A 316 -24.68 -4.78 -61.39
N PRO A 317 -24.57 -5.91 -60.65
CA PRO A 317 -25.79 -6.57 -60.18
C PRO A 317 -25.74 -7.29 -58.80
N SER A 318 -26.94 -7.36 -58.21
CA SER A 318 -27.51 -8.33 -57.26
C SER A 318 -26.75 -9.64 -56.95
N PHE A 319 -26.71 -10.02 -55.67
CA PHE A 319 -27.06 -11.39 -55.20
C PHE A 319 -27.56 -11.37 -53.73
N ALA A 320 -28.21 -12.45 -53.29
CA ALA A 320 -29.14 -12.47 -52.14
C ALA A 320 -28.54 -12.91 -50.78
N GLN A 321 -29.30 -12.66 -49.71
CA GLN A 321 -29.07 -13.12 -48.32
C GLN A 321 -29.24 -14.64 -48.14
N PRO A 322 -28.81 -15.19 -46.99
CA PRO A 322 -29.82 -15.66 -46.02
C PRO A 322 -29.75 -14.99 -44.63
N GLN A 323 -30.87 -15.08 -43.91
CA GLN A 323 -31.11 -14.47 -42.58
C GLN A 323 -30.52 -15.29 -41.42
N GLN A 324 -30.24 -14.65 -40.29
CA GLN A 324 -30.47 -15.22 -38.96
C GLN A 324 -31.15 -14.20 -38.03
N GLN A 325 -31.95 -14.69 -37.09
CA GLN A 325 -32.97 -13.92 -36.36
C GLN A 325 -32.46 -13.43 -35.00
N GLN A 326 -32.89 -12.22 -34.60
CA GLN A 326 -32.75 -11.72 -33.24
C GLN A 326 -33.86 -12.31 -32.35
N GLN A 327 -33.52 -12.74 -31.13
CA GLN A 327 -34.48 -12.88 -30.03
C GLN A 327 -34.01 -12.02 -28.84
N GLN A 328 -34.83 -11.02 -28.51
CA GLN A 328 -34.68 -10.24 -27.29
C GLN A 328 -35.15 -11.08 -26.09
N TYR A 329 -34.43 -10.98 -24.98
CA TYR A 329 -34.94 -11.37 -23.65
C TYR A 329 -34.90 -10.15 -22.73
N ALA A 330 -36.06 -9.80 -22.16
CA ALA A 330 -36.19 -8.76 -21.15
C ALA A 330 -36.09 -9.36 -19.73
N PRO A 331 -35.51 -8.65 -18.76
CA PRO A 331 -35.47 -9.10 -17.37
C PRO A 331 -36.82 -8.87 -16.64
N PRO A 332 -37.21 -9.73 -15.69
CA PRO A 332 -38.45 -9.58 -14.91
C PRO A 332 -38.31 -8.62 -13.71
N PRO A 333 -39.40 -7.98 -13.23
CA PRO A 333 -39.35 -6.98 -12.17
C PRO A 333 -39.81 -7.49 -10.79
N TYR A 334 -39.06 -7.17 -9.74
CA TYR A 334 -39.47 -7.16 -8.32
C TYR A 334 -38.63 -6.09 -7.60
N GLY A 335 -39.05 -5.40 -6.54
CA GLY A 335 -40.22 -5.55 -5.68
C GLY A 335 -39.78 -5.21 -4.24
N GLN A 336 -40.32 -4.16 -3.63
CA GLN A 336 -39.84 -3.67 -2.32
C GLN A 336 -40.18 -4.65 -1.18
N PRO A 337 -39.31 -4.78 -0.14
CA PRO A 337 -39.55 -5.68 0.99
C PRO A 337 -40.37 -5.02 2.11
N GLN A 338 -41.20 -5.81 2.78
CA GLN A 338 -41.89 -5.44 4.02
C GLN A 338 -41.61 -6.49 5.11
N VAL A 339 -41.48 -6.03 6.36
CA VAL A 339 -40.99 -6.79 7.52
C VAL A 339 -42.00 -7.78 8.13
N ALA A 340 -41.54 -8.97 8.54
CA ALA A 340 -41.72 -9.52 9.90
C ALA A 340 -41.20 -10.97 10.08
N GLY A 341 -40.55 -11.24 11.23
CA GLY A 341 -40.91 -12.41 12.05
C GLY A 341 -40.06 -13.70 12.01
N ALA A 342 -39.67 -14.12 13.22
CA ALA A 342 -39.38 -15.49 13.69
C ALA A 342 -37.99 -16.11 13.45
N GLN A 343 -37.61 -16.92 14.44
CA GLN A 343 -36.31 -17.60 14.60
C GLN A 343 -36.33 -18.98 13.92
N GLN A 344 -35.20 -19.44 13.36
CA GLN A 344 -34.67 -20.76 13.70
C GLN A 344 -33.22 -21.01 13.25
N GLN A 345 -32.63 -21.99 13.94
CA GLN A 345 -31.25 -22.45 13.92
C GLN A 345 -30.92 -23.25 12.65
N TYR A 346 -29.76 -23.00 12.03
CA TYR A 346 -29.27 -23.84 10.92
C TYR A 346 -27.81 -24.25 11.05
N GLN A 347 -27.57 -25.48 10.59
CA GLN A 347 -26.35 -26.27 10.67
C GLN A 347 -25.81 -26.45 9.24
N TYR A 348 -24.49 -26.32 9.06
CA TYR A 348 -23.87 -26.42 7.74
C TYR A 348 -23.85 -27.85 7.18
N PRO A 349 -24.10 -27.99 5.86
CA PRO A 349 -23.45 -28.99 5.03
C PRO A 349 -22.52 -28.30 4.02
N ALA A 350 -21.35 -28.91 3.76
CA ALA A 350 -20.44 -28.51 2.70
C ALA A 350 -20.76 -29.29 1.42
N GLU A 351 -20.74 -28.63 0.25
CA GLU A 351 -20.82 -29.33 -1.02
C GLU A 351 -19.90 -28.72 -2.08
N LYS A 352 -19.35 -29.58 -2.94
CA LYS A 352 -18.31 -29.23 -3.91
C LYS A 352 -18.95 -28.74 -5.22
N ALA A 353 -18.52 -27.58 -5.71
CA ALA A 353 -18.81 -27.14 -7.07
C ALA A 353 -17.68 -27.56 -8.01
N SER A 354 -17.97 -28.46 -8.95
CA SER A 354 -17.11 -28.78 -10.09
C SER A 354 -17.43 -27.86 -11.26
N TYR A 355 -16.42 -27.22 -11.86
CA TYR A 355 -16.59 -26.42 -13.09
C TYR A 355 -15.68 -26.94 -14.21
N THR A 356 -16.22 -27.00 -15.43
CA THR A 356 -15.52 -27.48 -16.64
C THR A 356 -14.77 -26.34 -17.34
N PRO A 357 -13.49 -26.50 -17.70
CA PRO A 357 -12.74 -25.46 -18.40
C PRO A 357 -13.08 -25.39 -19.90
N GLN A 358 -13.20 -24.18 -20.44
CA GLN A 358 -13.13 -23.89 -21.87
C GLN A 358 -11.68 -23.50 -22.28
N PRO A 359 -11.30 -23.64 -23.57
CA PRO A 359 -9.89 -23.74 -23.96
C PRO A 359 -9.15 -22.41 -24.02
N ALA A 360 -7.88 -22.42 -23.61
CA ALA A 360 -6.96 -21.31 -23.72
C ALA A 360 -6.41 -21.14 -25.15
N SER A 361 -6.34 -19.90 -25.63
CA SER A 361 -5.58 -19.51 -26.83
C SER A 361 -4.10 -19.30 -26.48
N ALA A 362 -3.21 -19.63 -27.43
CA ALA A 362 -1.79 -19.84 -27.16
C ALA A 362 -0.96 -18.54 -27.01
N TYR A 363 -0.02 -18.56 -26.06
CA TYR A 363 1.00 -17.54 -25.88
C TYR A 363 2.32 -17.93 -26.56
N THR A 364 3.04 -16.94 -27.10
CA THR A 364 4.37 -17.10 -27.70
C THR A 364 5.45 -17.35 -26.65
N ALA A 365 6.23 -18.43 -26.81
CA ALA A 365 7.38 -18.72 -25.96
C ALA A 365 8.57 -17.78 -26.26
N TYR A 366 9.29 -17.37 -25.21
CA TYR A 366 10.58 -16.65 -25.32
C TYR A 366 11.70 -17.47 -24.67
N THR A 367 12.79 -17.67 -25.42
CA THR A 367 13.98 -18.41 -24.95
C THR A 367 15.03 -17.44 -24.37
N PRO A 368 15.50 -17.62 -23.12
CA PRO A 368 16.56 -16.80 -22.56
C PRO A 368 17.96 -17.23 -23.06
N PRO A 369 18.91 -16.30 -23.24
CA PRO A 369 20.32 -16.63 -23.45
C PRO A 369 21.04 -16.87 -22.12
N THR A 370 21.91 -17.89 -22.10
CA THR A 370 22.56 -18.45 -20.91
C THR A 370 23.72 -17.61 -20.36
N THR A 371 23.79 -17.50 -19.02
CA THR A 371 24.94 -17.68 -18.07
C THR A 371 24.75 -16.79 -16.82
N ALA A 372 25.31 -17.06 -15.63
CA ALA A 372 25.71 -18.26 -14.87
C ALA A 372 26.26 -17.80 -13.48
N PRO A 373 26.38 -18.64 -12.41
CA PRO A 373 25.99 -20.05 -12.20
C PRO A 373 24.86 -20.22 -11.15
N ALA A 374 24.31 -21.43 -11.03
CA ALA A 374 23.14 -21.70 -10.18
C ALA A 374 23.44 -21.83 -8.68
N SER A 375 22.87 -20.93 -7.87
CA SER A 375 22.21 -21.36 -6.62
C SER A 375 20.99 -22.19 -6.98
N ALA A 376 20.62 -23.20 -6.17
CA ALA A 376 19.34 -23.88 -6.35
C ALA A 376 18.20 -22.84 -6.30
N PRO A 377 17.24 -22.86 -7.23
CA PRO A 377 16.19 -21.85 -7.26
C PRO A 377 15.34 -21.94 -5.99
N GLU A 378 15.05 -20.79 -5.40
CA GLU A 378 14.17 -20.71 -4.23
C GLU A 378 12.76 -21.13 -4.67
N THR A 379 12.14 -22.07 -3.96
CA THR A 379 10.79 -22.55 -4.29
C THR A 379 9.81 -22.28 -3.18
N VAL A 380 8.55 -22.11 -3.56
CA VAL A 380 7.44 -21.91 -2.65
C VAL A 380 6.34 -22.91 -2.96
N THR A 381 5.58 -23.33 -1.95
CA THR A 381 4.37 -24.13 -2.12
C THR A 381 3.14 -23.24 -1.96
N ALA A 382 2.22 -23.28 -2.91
CA ALA A 382 0.95 -22.55 -2.85
C ALA A 382 0.05 -23.08 -1.72
N LEU A 383 -0.42 -22.19 -0.85
CA LEU A 383 -1.36 -22.49 0.23
C LEU A 383 -2.82 -22.47 -0.26
N TYR A 384 -3.09 -21.66 -1.28
CA TYR A 384 -4.40 -21.49 -1.91
C TYR A 384 -4.24 -21.52 -3.44
N ASP A 385 -5.34 -21.75 -4.16
CA ASP A 385 -5.38 -21.52 -5.60
C ASP A 385 -5.42 -20.02 -5.91
N TYR A 386 -4.84 -19.66 -7.04
CA TYR A 386 -4.81 -18.29 -7.54
C TYR A 386 -5.04 -18.31 -9.06
N GLN A 387 -6.05 -17.54 -9.50
CA GLN A 387 -6.37 -17.32 -10.90
C GLN A 387 -5.92 -15.91 -11.28
N ALA A 388 -5.26 -15.77 -12.42
CA ALA A 388 -4.83 -14.50 -12.98
C ALA A 388 -6.02 -13.52 -13.08
N GLN A 389 -5.86 -12.33 -12.50
CA GLN A 389 -6.86 -11.25 -12.51
C GLN A 389 -6.47 -10.15 -13.51
N ALA A 390 -5.18 -10.00 -13.78
CA ALA A 390 -4.61 -9.06 -14.74
C ALA A 390 -3.65 -9.74 -15.74
N GLU A 391 -3.35 -9.05 -16.84
CA GLU A 391 -2.33 -9.47 -17.80
C GLU A 391 -0.95 -9.45 -17.12
N GLY A 392 -0.30 -10.61 -17.03
CA GLY A 392 0.99 -10.80 -16.36
C GLY A 392 0.91 -11.53 -15.02
N ASP A 393 -0.28 -11.84 -14.50
CA ASP A 393 -0.45 -12.68 -13.31
C ASP A 393 -0.17 -14.17 -13.60
N LEU A 394 0.30 -14.91 -12.59
CA LEU A 394 0.59 -16.35 -12.68
C LEU A 394 -0.55 -17.19 -12.09
N THR A 395 -1.28 -17.94 -12.92
CA THR A 395 -2.32 -18.89 -12.45
C THR A 395 -1.71 -20.20 -11.92
N PHE A 396 -2.14 -20.67 -10.73
CA PHE A 396 -1.76 -21.96 -10.14
C PHE A 396 -2.80 -22.52 -9.14
N PRO A 397 -2.88 -23.86 -8.96
CA PRO A 397 -3.70 -24.47 -7.91
C PRO A 397 -3.01 -24.48 -6.54
N ALA A 398 -3.78 -24.63 -5.47
CA ALA A 398 -3.25 -24.94 -4.14
C ALA A 398 -2.36 -26.20 -4.17
N GLY A 399 -1.25 -26.18 -3.42
CA GLY A 399 -0.23 -27.23 -3.44
C GLY A 399 0.75 -27.17 -4.62
N ALA A 400 0.62 -26.22 -5.55
CA ALA A 400 1.60 -26.01 -6.61
C ALA A 400 2.98 -25.62 -6.04
N ILE A 401 4.04 -26.21 -6.57
CA ILE A 401 5.42 -25.76 -6.33
C ILE A 401 5.79 -24.74 -7.40
N ILE A 402 6.09 -23.52 -6.98
CA ILE A 402 6.42 -22.39 -7.85
C ILE A 402 7.90 -22.04 -7.67
N GLU A 403 8.60 -21.82 -8.78
CA GLU A 403 9.98 -21.32 -8.80
C GLU A 403 9.97 -19.80 -8.61
N VAL A 404 10.61 -19.28 -7.55
CA VAL A 404 10.69 -17.83 -7.30
C VAL A 404 11.77 -17.23 -8.19
N VAL A 405 11.37 -16.29 -9.05
CA VAL A 405 12.27 -15.55 -9.95
C VAL A 405 12.70 -14.23 -9.30
N GLU A 406 11.77 -13.53 -8.66
CA GLU A 406 12.03 -12.29 -7.92
C GLU A 406 11.02 -12.14 -6.78
N ARG A 407 11.50 -11.82 -5.57
CA ARG A 407 10.63 -11.50 -4.43
C ARG A 407 11.20 -10.39 -3.57
N THR A 408 10.33 -9.74 -2.81
CA THR A 408 10.73 -8.83 -1.73
C THR A 408 10.81 -9.60 -0.40
N ASN A 409 11.22 -8.90 0.67
CA ASN A 409 11.12 -9.40 2.04
C ASN A 409 9.72 -9.17 2.66
N ASP A 410 8.78 -8.59 1.92
CA ASP A 410 7.39 -8.43 2.36
C ASP A 410 6.57 -9.64 1.86
N THR A 411 6.06 -10.43 2.81
CA THR A 411 5.19 -11.57 2.52
C THR A 411 3.80 -11.15 2.04
N ASN A 412 3.41 -9.87 2.14
CA ASN A 412 2.17 -9.36 1.53
C ASN A 412 2.43 -8.68 0.18
N GLY A 413 3.68 -8.64 -0.28
CA GLY A 413 4.04 -8.09 -1.59
C GLY A 413 3.70 -9.01 -2.75
N TRP A 414 3.77 -8.49 -3.96
CA TRP A 414 3.71 -9.28 -5.19
C TRP A 414 5.09 -9.83 -5.53
N TRP A 415 5.17 -11.13 -5.80
CA TRP A 415 6.39 -11.84 -6.16
C TRP A 415 6.26 -12.36 -7.60
N THR A 416 7.38 -12.41 -8.33
CA THR A 416 7.45 -12.99 -9.67
C THR A 416 7.96 -14.41 -9.56
N GLY A 417 7.28 -15.35 -10.22
CA GLY A 417 7.75 -16.73 -10.29
C GLY A 417 7.26 -17.47 -11.51
N ARG A 418 7.62 -18.75 -11.59
CA ARG A 418 7.38 -19.62 -12.74
C ARG A 418 6.70 -20.91 -12.30
N TYR A 419 5.63 -21.26 -13.02
CA TYR A 419 4.85 -22.48 -12.83
C TYR A 419 4.42 -23.03 -14.20
N ASN A 420 4.61 -24.34 -14.41
CA ASN A 420 4.30 -25.04 -15.68
C ASN A 420 4.79 -24.33 -16.96
N GLY A 421 5.96 -23.67 -16.90
CA GLY A 421 6.57 -22.95 -18.02
C GLY A 421 6.07 -21.51 -18.23
N TYR A 422 5.02 -21.09 -17.54
CA TYR A 422 4.54 -19.71 -17.51
C TYR A 422 5.22 -18.93 -16.39
N GLN A 423 5.51 -17.65 -16.64
CA GLN A 423 6.08 -16.73 -15.65
C GLN A 423 5.15 -15.54 -15.50
N GLY A 424 4.89 -15.14 -14.25
CA GLY A 424 4.01 -14.03 -13.93
C GLY A 424 4.12 -13.63 -12.46
N VAL A 425 3.34 -12.63 -12.07
CA VAL A 425 3.27 -12.13 -10.69
C VAL A 425 2.17 -12.83 -9.89
N PHE A 426 2.37 -12.98 -8.59
CA PHE A 426 1.38 -13.52 -7.67
C PHE A 426 1.59 -12.96 -6.25
N PRO A 427 0.55 -12.96 -5.40
CA PRO A 427 0.65 -12.44 -4.04
C PRO A 427 1.42 -13.38 -3.11
N GLY A 428 2.45 -12.87 -2.43
CA GLY A 428 3.37 -13.66 -1.58
C GLY A 428 2.69 -14.33 -0.37
N ASN A 429 1.53 -13.86 0.05
CA ASN A 429 0.76 -14.43 1.18
C ASN A 429 -0.08 -15.64 0.77
N TYR A 430 -0.11 -15.99 -0.53
CA TYR A 430 -0.74 -17.21 -1.05
C TYR A 430 0.23 -18.40 -1.07
N VAL A 431 1.49 -18.22 -0.66
CA VAL A 431 2.54 -19.23 -0.75
C VAL A 431 3.35 -19.36 0.53
N GLN A 432 4.02 -20.49 0.70
CA GLN A 432 4.96 -20.76 1.79
C GLN A 432 6.33 -21.12 1.23
N LEU A 433 7.39 -20.46 1.70
CA LEU A 433 8.78 -20.80 1.34
C LEU A 433 9.13 -22.24 1.75
N ASN A 434 9.60 -23.02 0.79
CA ASN A 434 10.17 -24.34 1.03
C ASN A 434 11.60 -24.14 1.57
N LYS A 435 11.89 -24.73 2.74
CA LYS A 435 13.20 -24.64 3.41
C LYS A 435 14.16 -25.74 2.98
#